data_AF-A0A5C8PSA3-F1
#
_entry.id   AF-A0A5C8PSA3-F1
#
_cell.length_a   1.000
_cell.length_b   1.000
_cell.length_c   1.000
_cell.angle_alpha   90.00
_cell.angle_beta   90.00
_cell.angle_gamma   90.00
#
_symmetry.space_group_name_H-M   'P 1'
#
loop_
_entity.id
_entity.type
_entity.pdbx_description
1 polymer ?
#
loop_
_entity_poly.entity_id
_entity_poly.type
_entity_poly.pdbx_seq_one_letter_code
_entity_poly.pdbx_strand_id
1 'polypeptide(L)'
;MITGVQMRAARALLDIDQRQLAELSGVSLPTIQRMEASEGNVRGVVDTLTKVIEALDRAGIELIGENAISREGGRGVRLKHARVTNGNSS
;
A
#
# COMPACT_ATOMS: atom_id res chain seq x y z
N MET A 1 4.96 5.67 -7.98
CA MET A 1 5.93 4.56 -7.79
C MET A 1 6.13 4.36 -6.29
N ILE A 2 6.01 3.14 -5.77
CA ILE A 2 6.06 2.80 -4.34
C ILE A 2 7.47 2.32 -3.93
N THR A 3 7.86 2.54 -2.67
CA THR A 3 9.12 2.02 -2.10
C THR A 3 8.89 0.82 -1.17
N GLY A 4 9.94 0.03 -0.93
CA GLY A 4 9.88 -1.07 0.05
C GLY A 4 9.52 -0.59 1.46
N VAL A 5 9.96 0.63 1.84
CA VAL A 5 9.61 1.27 3.11
C VAL A 5 8.10 1.56 3.19
N GLN A 6 7.49 2.09 2.13
CA GLN A 6 6.04 2.32 2.09
C GLN A 6 5.24 1.03 2.19
N MET A 7 5.72 -0.08 1.60
CA MET A 7 5.08 -1.39 1.76
C MET A 7 5.11 -1.87 3.20
N ARG A 8 6.28 -1.81 3.87
CA ARG A 8 6.40 -2.21 5.28
C ARG A 8 5.54 -1.34 6.19
N ALA A 9 5.52 -0.03 5.95
CA ALA A 9 4.68 0.90 6.71
C ALA A 9 3.18 0.62 6.52
N ALA A 10 2.73 0.33 5.29
CA ALA A 10 1.36 -0.04 5.00
C ALA A 10 0.94 -1.33 5.73
N ARG A 11 1.81 -2.35 5.73
CA ARG A 11 1.54 -3.57 6.49
C ARG A 11 1.46 -3.34 8.00
N ALA A 12 2.34 -2.52 8.54
CA ALA A 12 2.32 -2.17 9.96
C ALA A 12 1.00 -1.46 10.34
N LEU A 13 0.48 -0.59 9.48
CA LEU A 13 -0.83 0.07 9.70
C LEU A 13 -2.02 -0.90 9.60
N LEU A 14 -1.91 -1.94 8.79
CA LEU A 14 -2.94 -2.97 8.62
C LEU A 14 -2.84 -4.11 9.64
N ASP A 15 -1.77 -4.15 10.45
CA ASP A 15 -1.43 -5.25 11.35
C ASP A 15 -1.36 -6.61 10.63
N ILE A 16 -0.68 -6.64 9.47
CA ILE A 16 -0.50 -7.86 8.65
C ILE A 16 0.96 -8.22 8.40
N ASP A 17 1.23 -9.51 8.27
CA ASP A 17 2.52 -10.04 7.86
C ASP A 17 2.71 -10.06 6.31
N GLN A 18 3.87 -10.51 5.85
CA GLN A 18 4.19 -10.58 4.42
C GLN A 18 3.36 -11.64 3.67
N ARG A 19 2.93 -12.71 4.34
CA ARG A 19 2.12 -13.78 3.76
C ARG A 19 0.69 -13.29 3.52
N GLN A 20 0.11 -12.60 4.50
CA GLN A 20 -1.20 -11.98 4.36
C GLN A 20 -1.20 -10.93 3.23
N LEU A 21 -0.14 -10.11 3.10
CA LEU A 21 -0.03 -9.19 1.96
C LEU A 21 0.08 -9.93 0.62
N ALA A 22 0.84 -11.03 0.57
CA ALA A 22 0.95 -11.87 -0.62
C ALA A 22 -0.42 -12.44 -1.04
N GLU A 23 -1.21 -12.92 -0.09
CA GLU A 23 -2.57 -13.41 -0.30
C GLU A 23 -3.52 -12.31 -0.78
N LEU A 24 -3.53 -11.15 -0.12
CA LEU A 24 -4.39 -10.00 -0.48
C LEU A 24 -4.12 -9.46 -1.90
N SER A 25 -2.87 -9.57 -2.36
CA SER A 25 -2.41 -9.06 -3.65
C SER A 25 -2.40 -10.10 -4.76
N GLY A 26 -2.52 -11.40 -4.44
CA GLY A 26 -2.31 -12.47 -5.40
C GLY A 26 -0.87 -12.53 -5.95
N VAL A 27 0.09 -11.95 -5.22
CA VAL A 27 1.51 -11.94 -5.58
C VAL A 27 2.26 -12.93 -4.70
N SER A 28 3.23 -13.65 -5.26
CA SER A 28 3.97 -14.66 -4.48
C SER A 28 4.77 -14.05 -3.32
N LEU A 29 4.82 -14.75 -2.19
CA LEU A 29 5.57 -14.33 -0.99
C LEU A 29 7.04 -13.97 -1.29
N PRO A 30 7.81 -14.73 -2.09
CA PRO A 30 9.18 -14.34 -2.45
C PRO A 30 9.24 -13.01 -3.21
N THR A 31 8.20 -12.68 -3.98
CA THR A 31 8.13 -11.41 -4.69
C THR A 31 7.84 -10.26 -3.73
N ILE A 32 6.90 -10.42 -2.79
CA ILE A 32 6.67 -9.44 -1.72
C ILE A 32 7.96 -9.18 -0.94
N GLN A 33 8.68 -10.23 -0.54
CA GLN A 33 9.95 -10.10 0.18
C GLN A 33 11.00 -9.30 -0.60
N ARG A 34 11.19 -9.58 -1.90
CA ARG A 34 12.09 -8.81 -2.76
C ARG A 34 11.65 -7.35 -2.91
N MET A 35 10.36 -7.09 -3.02
CA MET A 35 9.83 -5.73 -3.13
C MET A 35 10.07 -4.95 -1.83
N GLU A 36 9.81 -5.54 -0.66
CA GLU A 36 10.07 -4.90 0.63
C GLU A 36 11.56 -4.66 0.90
N ALA A 37 12.45 -5.51 0.40
CA ALA A 37 13.89 -5.37 0.54
C ALA A 37 14.51 -4.28 -0.36
N SER A 38 13.72 -3.68 -1.27
CA SER A 38 14.23 -2.66 -2.18
C SER A 38 14.59 -1.35 -1.44
N GLU A 39 15.83 -0.88 -1.59
CA GLU A 39 16.35 0.35 -0.96
C GLU A 39 15.79 1.66 -1.57
N GLY A 40 15.02 1.57 -2.65
CA GLY A 40 14.40 2.72 -3.31
C GLY A 40 13.04 2.37 -3.90
N ASN A 41 12.73 2.94 -5.06
CA ASN A 41 11.56 2.51 -5.83
C ASN A 41 11.66 1.01 -6.11
N VAL A 42 10.57 0.29 -5.86
CA VAL A 42 10.46 -1.12 -6.25
C VAL A 42 10.56 -1.19 -7.77
N ARG A 43 11.66 -1.76 -8.27
CA ARG A 43 11.89 -2.00 -9.70
C ARG A 43 11.32 -3.38 -10.05
N GLY A 44 10.41 -3.47 -11.01
CA GLY A 44 9.79 -4.74 -11.37
C GLY A 44 8.72 -4.63 -12.44
N VAL A 45 8.04 -5.76 -12.69
CA VAL A 45 6.90 -5.88 -13.61
C VAL A 45 5.77 -4.99 -13.10
N VAL A 46 5.36 -4.01 -13.93
CA VAL A 46 4.33 -3.01 -13.61
C VAL A 46 3.04 -3.67 -13.11
N ASP A 47 2.64 -4.79 -13.73
CA ASP A 47 1.44 -5.55 -13.34
C ASP A 47 1.46 -6.01 -11.87
N THR A 48 2.59 -6.58 -11.42
CA THR A 48 2.74 -7.03 -10.03
C THR A 48 2.68 -5.86 -9.04
N LEU A 49 3.25 -4.72 -9.42
CA LEU A 49 3.22 -3.51 -8.60
C LEU A 49 1.80 -2.98 -8.44
N THR A 50 1.03 -2.95 -9.54
CA THR A 50 -0.38 -2.55 -9.54
C THR A 50 -1.20 -3.43 -8.60
N LYS A 51 -1.04 -4.76 -8.66
CA LYS A 51 -1.75 -5.69 -7.78
C LYS A 51 -1.51 -5.42 -6.29
N VAL A 52 -0.28 -5.11 -5.91
CA VAL A 52 0.06 -4.76 -4.51
C VAL A 52 -0.58 -3.43 -4.11
N ILE A 53 -0.50 -2.40 -4.97
CA ILE A 53 -1.09 -1.08 -4.71
C ILE A 53 -2.61 -1.19 -4.53
N GLU A 54 -3.28 -1.91 -5.42
CA GLU A 54 -4.73 -2.11 -5.35
C GLU A 54 -5.13 -2.91 -4.11
N ALA A 55 -4.34 -3.92 -3.72
CA ALA A 55 -4.61 -4.69 -2.50
C ALA A 55 -4.53 -3.83 -1.24
N LEU A 56 -3.49 -2.98 -1.13
CA LEU A 56 -3.36 -2.02 -0.03
C LEU A 56 -4.52 -1.00 -0.06
N ASP A 57 -4.88 -0.50 -1.24
CA ASP A 57 -6.00 0.42 -1.44
C ASP A 57 -7.33 -0.17 -0.95
N ARG A 58 -7.64 -1.40 -1.35
CA ARG A 58 -8.83 -2.14 -0.90
C ARG A 58 -8.81 -2.45 0.59
N ALA A 59 -7.63 -2.67 1.17
CA ALA A 59 -7.46 -2.92 2.60
C ALA A 59 -7.58 -1.65 3.47
N GLY A 60 -7.71 -0.46 2.85
CA GLY A 60 -7.91 0.79 3.58
C GLY A 60 -6.64 1.64 3.71
N ILE A 61 -5.60 1.36 2.94
CA ILE A 61 -4.38 2.17 2.90
C ILE A 61 -4.44 3.15 1.73
N GLU A 62 -3.99 4.38 1.96
CA GLU A 62 -3.69 5.33 0.92
C GLU A 62 -2.19 5.61 0.88
N LEU A 63 -1.60 5.41 -0.31
CA LEU A 63 -0.19 5.67 -0.56
C LEU A 63 -0.01 7.11 -1.04
N ILE A 64 0.83 7.87 -0.33
CA ILE A 64 1.11 9.26 -0.63
C ILE A 64 2.39 9.31 -1.49
N GLY A 65 2.27 9.85 -2.70
CA GLY A 65 3.41 10.09 -3.60
C GLY A 65 4.19 11.35 -3.21
N GLU A 66 5.38 11.54 -3.78
CA GLU A 66 6.33 12.62 -3.44
C GLU A 66 5.76 14.04 -3.58
N ASN A 67 4.77 14.20 -4.47
CA ASN A 67 4.09 15.46 -4.77
C ASN A 67 2.59 15.42 -4.47
N ALA A 68 2.10 14.39 -3.74
CA ALA A 68 0.73 14.38 -3.28
C ALA A 68 0.54 15.44 -2.18
N ILE A 69 -0.64 16.04 -2.09
CA ILE A 69 -0.94 17.13 -1.15
C ILE A 69 -0.78 16.61 0.29
N SER A 70 0.41 16.82 0.84
CA SER A 70 0.77 16.72 2.26
C SER A 70 1.27 18.10 2.63
N ARG A 71 0.78 18.70 3.72
CA ARG A 71 1.11 20.09 4.08
C ARG A 71 2.62 20.33 4.27
N GLU A 72 3.41 19.28 4.49
CA GLU A 72 4.87 19.32 4.64
C GLU A 72 5.61 18.56 3.52
N GLY A 73 4.89 18.02 2.52
CA GLY A 73 5.44 17.29 1.36
C GLY A 73 5.87 15.85 1.65
N GLY A 74 6.35 15.16 0.59
CA GLY A 74 7.01 13.86 0.69
C GLY A 74 6.11 12.62 0.55
N ARG A 75 6.76 11.46 0.33
CA ARG A 75 6.09 10.16 0.23
C ARG A 75 5.70 9.64 1.61
N GLY A 76 4.57 8.96 1.69
CA GLY A 76 4.06 8.44 2.96
C GLY A 76 2.98 7.38 2.80
N VAL A 77 2.41 6.97 3.93
CA VAL A 77 1.31 6.00 3.99
C VAL A 77 0.34 6.48 5.06
N ARG A 78 -0.96 6.43 4.78
CA ARG A 78 -2.01 6.74 5.77
C ARG A 78 -3.15 5.74 5.70
N LEU A 79 -3.90 5.63 6.79
CA LEU A 79 -5.22 5.00 6.77
C LEU A 79 -6.20 5.89 5.99
N LYS A 80 -7.06 5.27 5.19
CA LYS A 80 -8.23 5.95 4.63
C LYS A 80 -9.20 6.31 5.76
N HIS A 81 -9.90 7.42 5.61
CA HIS A 81 -11.03 7.70 6.48
C HIS A 81 -12.04 6.56 6.38
N ALA A 82 -12.50 6.05 7.52
CA ALA A 82 -13.66 5.18 7.56
C ALA A 82 -14.78 5.90 6.80
N ARG A 83 -15.29 5.27 5.74
CA ARG A 83 -16.40 5.84 4.98
C ARG A 83 -17.57 5.95 5.94
N VAL A 84 -17.89 7.17 6.38
CA VAL A 84 -19.11 7.43 7.13
C VAL A 84 -20.25 7.16 6.14
N THR A 85 -20.86 5.98 6.23
CA THR A 85 -22.15 5.72 5.60
C THR A 85 -23.17 6.59 6.31
N ASN A 86 -23.34 7.82 5.82
CA ASN A 86 -24.53 8.59 6.12
C ASN A 86 -25.70 7.83 5.50
N GLY A 87 -26.36 7.02 6.32
CA GLY A 87 -27.64 6.40 5.99
C GLY A 87 -28.66 7.51 5.81
N ASN A 88 -28.81 8.02 4.60
CA ASN A 88 -29.94 8.85 4.23
C ASN A 88 -30.91 7.96 3.45
N SER A 89 -31.71 7.22 4.21
CA SER A 89 -32.97 6.64 3.75
C SER A 89 -33.94 7.79 3.46
N SER A 90 -34.34 7.93 2.19
CA SER A 90 -35.56 8.62 1.76
C SER A 90 -36.29 7.69 0.82
#